data_AF-A0A2T2S9I5-F1
#
_entry.id   AF-A0A2T2S9I5-F1
#
_cell.length_a   1.000
_cell.length_b   1.000
_cell.length_c   1.000
_cell.angle_alpha   90.00
_cell.angle_beta   90.00
_cell.angle_gamma   90.00
#
_symmetry.space_group_name_H-M   'P 1'
#
loop_
_entity.id
_entity.type
_entity.pdbx_description
1 polymer ?
#
loop_
_entity_poly.entity_id
_entity_poly.type
_entity_poly.pdbx_seq_one_letter_code
_entity_poly.pdbx_strand_id
1 'polypeptide(L)'
;RTAEGSISQAFYNDSQKSYHILRVNSKSGSSVDLDHIMVKVSSSDTGESRAKSFLKTIRDSIRNHDVSFELMARRHSEESRSAENGGRVTDPESGTRDLVVEALNPSWRRTLGTLEEGEISQPTKVKLLNGDEAFHIVRLDRRIPAHRVSLETDSERIRQLALQDKRNRKMREWIDRLRDEVYVDIRISKEDISSLRSAR
;
A
#
# COMPACT_ATOMS: atom_id res chain seq x y z
N ARG A 1 -14.35 1.47 -17.62
CA ARG A 1 -15.27 1.67 -18.75
C ARG A 1 -15.03 3.07 -19.30
N THR A 2 -14.48 3.17 -20.50
CA THR A 2 -14.17 4.45 -21.17
C THR A 2 -15.45 4.98 -21.81
N ALA A 3 -15.75 6.27 -21.60
CA ALA A 3 -16.91 6.94 -22.19
C ALA A 3 -16.69 7.18 -23.69
N GLU A 4 -17.77 7.37 -24.44
CA GLU A 4 -17.67 7.77 -25.85
C GLU A 4 -17.00 9.14 -25.97
N GLY A 5 -16.15 9.31 -26.98
CA GLY A 5 -15.30 10.48 -27.19
C GLY A 5 -14.07 10.56 -26.27
N SER A 6 -13.91 9.64 -25.29
CA SER A 6 -12.80 9.70 -24.33
C SER A 6 -11.68 8.71 -24.65
N ILE A 7 -10.45 9.11 -24.30
CA ILE A 7 -9.25 8.29 -24.40
C ILE A 7 -9.10 7.49 -23.11
N SER A 8 -8.77 6.20 -23.22
CA SER A 8 -8.51 5.33 -22.10
C SER A 8 -7.18 5.67 -21.44
N GLN A 9 -7.05 5.30 -20.18
CA GLN A 9 -5.73 5.15 -19.57
C GLN A 9 -4.92 4.12 -20.35
N ALA A 10 -3.61 4.31 -20.39
CA ALA A 10 -2.72 3.30 -20.93
C ALA A 10 -2.73 2.06 -20.03
N PHE A 11 -2.88 0.88 -20.62
CA PHE A 11 -2.86 -0.39 -19.91
C PHE A 11 -1.95 -1.40 -20.60
N TYR A 12 -1.40 -2.33 -19.82
CA TYR A 12 -0.46 -3.32 -20.31
C TYR A 12 -1.16 -4.67 -20.56
N ASN A 13 -0.91 -5.27 -21.73
CA ASN A 13 -1.38 -6.60 -22.09
C ASN A 13 -0.22 -7.59 -21.96
N ASP A 14 -0.35 -8.54 -21.03
CA ASP A 14 0.71 -9.50 -20.77
C ASP A 14 0.88 -10.57 -21.87
N SER A 15 -0.19 -10.90 -22.59
CA SER A 15 -0.14 -11.86 -23.71
C SER A 15 0.61 -11.29 -24.92
N GLN A 16 0.38 -10.01 -25.22
CA GLN A 16 0.99 -9.31 -26.36
C GLN A 16 2.28 -8.56 -26.01
N LYS A 17 2.63 -8.50 -24.71
CA LYS A 17 3.76 -7.73 -24.17
C LYS A 17 3.78 -6.29 -24.72
N SER A 18 2.64 -5.62 -24.64
CA SER A 18 2.43 -4.29 -25.22
C SER A 18 1.60 -3.39 -24.33
N TYR A 19 1.84 -2.08 -24.42
CA TYR A 19 0.97 -1.06 -23.88
C TYR A 19 -0.09 -0.67 -24.91
N HIS A 20 -1.29 -0.40 -24.42
CA HIS A 20 -2.46 -0.10 -25.23
C HIS A 20 -3.09 1.20 -24.74
N ILE A 21 -3.43 2.08 -25.67
CA ILE A 21 -4.28 3.26 -25.45
C ILE A 21 -5.42 3.18 -26.44
N LEU A 22 -6.65 3.33 -25.97
CA LEU A 22 -7.86 3.22 -26.77
C LEU A 22 -8.62 4.55 -26.75
N ARG A 23 -9.09 5.05 -27.88
CA ARG A 23 -10.12 6.11 -27.93
C ARG A 23 -11.41 5.48 -28.39
N VAL A 24 -12.49 5.65 -27.62
CA VAL A 24 -13.81 5.17 -28.04
C VAL A 24 -14.45 6.27 -28.88
N ASN A 25 -14.67 6.02 -30.17
CA ASN A 25 -15.26 6.99 -31.09
C ASN A 25 -16.79 6.97 -30.99
N SER A 26 -17.40 5.79 -31.03
CA SER A 26 -18.85 5.61 -30.82
C SER A 26 -19.18 4.21 -30.30
N LYS A 27 -20.33 4.05 -29.64
CA LYS A 27 -20.91 2.73 -29.38
C LYS A 27 -22.32 2.69 -29.96
N SER A 28 -22.63 1.61 -30.66
CA SER A 28 -23.96 1.36 -31.21
C SER A 28 -24.33 -0.09 -30.96
N GLY A 29 -25.30 -0.33 -30.07
CA GLY A 29 -25.71 -1.68 -29.68
C GLY A 29 -24.55 -2.50 -29.11
N SER A 30 -24.18 -3.57 -29.81
CA SER A 30 -23.05 -4.46 -29.48
C SER A 30 -21.73 -4.08 -30.17
N SER A 31 -21.73 -3.07 -31.04
CA SER A 31 -20.55 -2.63 -31.78
C SER A 31 -19.94 -1.38 -31.13
N VAL A 32 -18.60 -1.36 -31.06
CA VAL A 32 -17.82 -0.22 -30.56
C VAL A 32 -16.82 0.16 -31.63
N ASP A 33 -16.88 1.41 -32.10
CA ASP A 33 -15.86 2.00 -32.96
C ASP A 33 -14.78 2.65 -32.09
N LEU A 34 -13.52 2.31 -32.34
CA LEU A 34 -12.40 2.75 -31.51
C LEU A 34 -11.12 2.92 -32.33
N ASP A 35 -10.32 3.90 -31.93
CA ASP A 35 -8.91 4.01 -32.34
C ASP A 35 -8.03 3.37 -31.28
N HIS A 36 -6.99 2.67 -31.71
CA HIS A 36 -6.11 1.93 -30.82
C HIS A 36 -4.64 2.17 -31.18
N ILE A 37 -3.87 2.62 -30.18
CA ILE A 37 -2.42 2.70 -30.26
C ILE A 37 -1.83 1.55 -29.43
N MET A 38 -1.07 0.69 -30.09
CA MET A 38 -0.31 -0.39 -29.47
C MET A 38 1.19 -0.08 -29.54
N VAL A 39 1.87 -0.13 -28.40
CA VAL A 39 3.33 -0.02 -28.31
C VAL A 39 3.89 -1.34 -27.80
N LYS A 40 4.59 -2.08 -28.66
CA LYS A 40 5.27 -3.33 -28.28
C LYS A 40 6.47 -3.04 -27.41
N VAL A 41 6.59 -3.80 -26.33
CA VAL A 41 7.75 -3.77 -25.44
C VAL A 41 8.75 -4.82 -25.95
N SER A 42 10.04 -4.45 -26.00
CA SER A 42 11.11 -5.33 -26.49
C SER A 42 11.23 -6.59 -25.63
N SER A 43 11.53 -7.74 -26.25
CA SER A 43 11.84 -8.99 -25.55
C SER A 43 13.11 -8.93 -24.69
N SER A 44 13.91 -7.87 -24.82
CA SER A 44 15.06 -7.57 -23.97
C SER A 44 14.69 -6.96 -22.61
N ASP A 45 13.43 -6.57 -22.40
CA ASP A 45 13.02 -5.95 -21.14
C ASP A 45 12.84 -6.98 -20.02
N THR A 46 13.68 -6.82 -18.99
CA THR A 46 13.58 -7.59 -17.74
C THR A 46 12.25 -7.33 -17.04
N GLY A 47 11.86 -8.21 -16.11
CA GLY A 47 10.68 -7.99 -15.27
C GLY A 47 10.70 -6.63 -14.55
N GLU A 48 11.90 -6.18 -14.15
CA GLU A 48 12.13 -4.87 -13.55
C GLU A 48 11.87 -3.70 -14.51
N SER A 49 12.41 -3.74 -15.73
CA SER A 49 12.15 -2.68 -16.72
C SER A 49 10.67 -2.56 -17.05
N ARG A 50 9.97 -3.69 -17.15
CA ARG A 50 8.51 -3.72 -17.36
C ARG A 50 7.75 -3.10 -16.19
N ALA A 51 8.07 -3.49 -14.95
CA ALA A 51 7.43 -2.93 -13.76
C ALA A 51 7.62 -1.42 -13.64
N LYS A 52 8.85 -0.93 -13.86
CA LYS A 52 9.15 0.52 -13.85
C LYS A 52 8.40 1.27 -14.94
N SER A 53 8.36 0.73 -16.16
CA SER A 53 7.65 1.35 -17.29
C SER A 53 6.14 1.42 -17.06
N PHE A 54 5.59 0.37 -16.43
CA PHE A 54 4.17 0.31 -16.11
C PHE A 54 3.80 1.34 -15.05
N LEU A 55 4.57 1.40 -13.97
CA LEU A 55 4.38 2.39 -12.91
C LEU A 55 4.59 3.83 -13.41
N LYS A 56 5.52 4.05 -14.35
CA LYS A 56 5.70 5.35 -15.01
C LYS A 56 4.46 5.75 -15.79
N THR A 57 3.89 4.83 -16.56
CA THR A 57 2.64 5.02 -17.30
C THR A 57 1.47 5.37 -16.37
N ILE A 58 1.35 4.69 -15.23
CA ILE A 58 0.34 5.01 -14.21
C ILE A 58 0.55 6.43 -13.67
N ARG A 59 1.79 6.77 -13.29
CA ARG A 59 2.14 8.10 -12.77
C ARG A 59 1.81 9.20 -13.79
N ASP A 60 2.18 9.02 -15.04
CA ASP A 60 1.91 10.00 -16.11
C ASP A 60 0.41 10.14 -16.35
N SER A 61 -0.36 9.06 -16.26
CA SER A 61 -1.82 9.10 -16.35
C SER A 61 -2.46 9.91 -15.22
N ILE A 62 -1.95 9.78 -13.99
CA ILE A 62 -2.43 10.54 -12.82
C ILE A 62 -2.10 12.02 -12.99
N ARG A 63 -0.89 12.36 -13.47
CA ARG A 63 -0.44 13.75 -13.59
C ARG A 63 -1.08 14.51 -14.76
N ASN A 64 -1.34 13.85 -15.89
CA ASN A 64 -1.68 14.53 -17.14
C ASN A 64 -3.14 14.36 -17.58
N HIS A 65 -3.88 13.42 -16.99
CA HIS A 65 -5.21 13.04 -17.46
C HIS A 65 -6.30 13.07 -16.37
N ASP A 66 -6.07 13.84 -15.30
CA ASP A 66 -7.02 14.06 -14.19
C ASP A 66 -7.57 12.74 -13.59
N VAL A 67 -6.72 11.71 -13.55
CA VAL A 67 -7.04 10.42 -12.96
C VAL A 67 -6.66 10.44 -11.49
N SER A 68 -7.59 10.08 -10.61
CA SER A 68 -7.26 9.97 -9.19
C SER A 68 -6.28 8.81 -8.89
N PHE A 69 -5.35 9.06 -7.97
CA PHE A 69 -4.40 8.05 -7.49
C PHE A 69 -5.14 6.84 -6.90
N GLU A 70 -6.24 7.11 -6.20
CA GLU A 70 -7.09 6.13 -5.54
C GLU A 70 -7.69 5.14 -6.52
N LEU A 71 -8.13 5.62 -7.69
CA LEU A 71 -8.65 4.78 -8.76
C LEU A 71 -7.56 3.87 -9.33
N MET A 72 -6.37 4.42 -9.58
CA MET A 72 -5.25 3.66 -10.11
C MET A 72 -4.76 2.60 -9.11
N ALA A 73 -4.68 2.95 -7.83
CA ALA A 73 -4.31 2.01 -6.78
C ALA A 73 -5.30 0.85 -6.67
N ARG A 74 -6.62 1.12 -6.68
CA ARG A 74 -7.66 0.07 -6.69
C ARG A 74 -7.56 -0.89 -7.87
N ARG A 75 -7.12 -0.40 -9.02
CA ARG A 75 -7.06 -1.18 -10.28
C ARG A 75 -5.77 -1.95 -10.45
N HIS A 76 -4.65 -1.41 -9.97
CA HIS A 76 -3.32 -1.85 -10.37
C HIS A 76 -2.39 -2.17 -9.20
N SER A 77 -2.77 -1.87 -7.96
CA SER A 77 -1.96 -2.28 -6.82
C SER A 77 -2.09 -3.78 -6.59
N GLU A 78 -0.95 -4.47 -6.56
CA GLU A 78 -0.86 -5.90 -6.24
C GLU A 78 -0.84 -6.16 -4.73
N GLU A 79 -0.73 -5.11 -3.90
CA GLU A 79 -0.83 -5.20 -2.45
C GLU A 79 -2.28 -4.99 -2.03
N SER A 80 -2.93 -6.05 -1.55
CA SER A 80 -4.38 -6.08 -1.33
C SER A 80 -4.87 -4.97 -0.40
N ARG A 81 -4.17 -4.68 0.70
CA ARG A 81 -4.59 -3.66 1.67
C ARG A 81 -4.55 -2.27 1.06
N SER A 82 -3.50 -1.92 0.32
CA SER A 82 -3.36 -0.67 -0.41
C SER A 82 -4.41 -0.57 -1.49
N ALA A 83 -4.61 -1.62 -2.30
CA ALA A 83 -5.64 -1.64 -3.34
C ALA A 83 -7.03 -1.35 -2.76
N GLU A 84 -7.43 -2.07 -1.71
CA GLU A 84 -8.72 -1.90 -1.02
C GLU A 84 -8.89 -0.51 -0.40
N ASN A 85 -7.80 0.09 0.07
CA ASN A 85 -7.82 1.41 0.69
C ASN A 85 -7.48 2.56 -0.28
N GLY A 86 -7.48 2.30 -1.60
CA GLY A 86 -7.22 3.34 -2.61
C GLY A 86 -5.80 3.90 -2.56
N GLY A 87 -4.81 3.05 -2.33
CA GLY A 87 -3.39 3.42 -2.32
C GLY A 87 -2.87 3.87 -0.96
N ARG A 88 -3.74 3.86 0.06
CA ARG A 88 -3.42 4.39 1.39
C ARG A 88 -2.62 3.36 2.18
N VAL A 89 -1.41 3.75 2.52
CA VAL A 89 -0.54 2.98 3.41
C VAL A 89 -0.85 3.35 4.86
N THR A 90 -0.95 2.35 5.72
CA THR A 90 -1.11 2.52 7.17
C THR A 90 0.01 1.81 7.88
N ASP A 91 0.37 2.30 9.06
CA ASP A 91 1.31 1.63 9.94
C ASP A 91 0.78 0.23 10.32
N PRO A 92 1.57 -0.85 10.16
CA PRO A 92 1.10 -2.21 10.47
C PRO A 92 0.81 -2.45 11.95
N GLU A 93 1.51 -1.77 12.87
CA GLU A 93 1.40 -2.00 14.30
C GLU A 93 0.23 -1.21 14.93
N SER A 94 0.13 0.07 14.57
CA SER A 94 -0.84 1.00 15.13
C SER A 94 -2.10 1.18 14.26
N GLY A 95 -2.03 0.80 12.98
CA GLY A 95 -3.10 1.02 12.01
C GLY A 95 -3.29 2.49 11.60
N THR A 96 -2.45 3.40 12.09
CA THR A 96 -2.58 4.83 11.79
C THR A 96 -2.17 5.14 10.36
N ARG A 97 -2.78 6.18 9.80
CA ARG A 97 -2.43 6.68 8.46
C ARG A 97 -1.14 7.49 8.45
N ASP A 98 -0.81 8.11 9.58
CA ASP A 98 0.40 8.90 9.71
C ASP A 98 1.55 7.97 10.03
N LEU A 99 2.51 7.93 9.11
CA LEU A 99 3.73 7.15 9.24
C LEU A 99 4.82 8.03 9.84
N VAL A 100 5.50 7.52 10.87
CA VAL A 100 6.69 8.18 11.42
C VAL A 100 7.86 7.90 10.48
N VAL A 101 8.32 8.93 9.77
CA VAL A 101 9.33 8.79 8.70
C VAL A 101 10.60 8.11 9.22
N GLU A 102 11.03 8.42 10.44
CA GLU A 102 12.22 7.86 11.09
C GLU A 102 12.10 6.36 11.36
N ALA A 103 10.88 5.84 11.57
CA ALA A 103 10.62 4.42 11.76
C ALA A 103 10.57 3.64 10.44
N LEU A 104 10.52 4.33 9.29
CA LEU A 104 10.49 3.68 7.98
C LEU A 104 11.88 3.21 7.54
N ASN A 105 11.88 2.19 6.69
CA ASN A 105 13.12 1.69 6.11
C ASN A 105 13.82 2.74 5.21
N PRO A 106 15.13 2.58 4.93
CA PRO A 106 15.91 3.58 4.19
C PRO A 106 15.36 3.94 2.81
N SER A 107 14.78 2.97 2.09
CA SER A 107 14.17 3.23 0.77
C SER A 107 12.98 4.18 0.87
N TRP A 108 12.06 3.96 1.80
CA TRP A 108 10.92 4.85 2.02
C TRP A 108 11.37 6.25 2.45
N ARG A 109 12.34 6.35 3.37
CA ARG A 109 12.89 7.65 3.81
C ARG A 109 13.50 8.45 2.66
N ARG A 110 14.27 7.78 1.79
CA ARG A 110 14.87 8.40 0.61
C ARG A 110 13.80 8.91 -0.35
N THR A 111 12.83 8.07 -0.68
CA THR A 111 11.75 8.43 -1.62
C THR A 111 10.89 9.56 -1.07
N LEU A 112 10.44 9.48 0.20
CA LEU A 112 9.59 10.52 0.79
C LEU A 112 10.36 11.83 1.01
N GLY A 113 11.65 11.77 1.31
CA GLY A 113 12.49 12.94 1.53
C GLY A 113 12.67 13.83 0.30
N THR A 114 12.43 13.29 -0.90
CA THR A 114 12.52 14.05 -2.16
C THR A 114 11.19 14.60 -2.65
N LEU A 115 10.08 14.32 -1.97
CA LEU A 115 8.74 14.69 -2.42
C LEU A 115 8.19 15.90 -1.69
N GLU A 116 7.51 16.74 -2.45
CA GLU A 116 6.61 17.76 -1.93
C GLU A 116 5.19 17.19 -1.69
N GLU A 117 4.39 17.90 -0.90
CA GLU A 117 2.98 17.52 -0.69
C GLU A 117 2.21 17.52 -2.01
N GLY A 118 1.44 16.46 -2.26
CA GLY A 118 0.74 16.19 -3.51
C GLY A 118 1.60 15.52 -4.59
N GLU A 119 2.92 15.46 -4.43
CA GLU A 119 3.81 14.90 -5.44
C GLU A 119 3.81 13.37 -5.46
N ILE A 120 3.99 12.79 -6.65
CA ILE A 120 4.12 11.34 -6.89
C ILE A 120 5.55 10.99 -7.26
N SER A 121 6.13 10.04 -6.53
CA SER A 121 7.49 9.55 -6.73
C SER A 121 7.74 8.90 -8.09
N GLN A 122 9.02 8.77 -8.43
CA GLN A 122 9.44 7.88 -9.52
C GLN A 122 9.30 6.40 -9.10
N PRO A 123 9.11 5.48 -10.06
CA PRO A 123 9.08 4.05 -9.80
C PRO A 123 10.38 3.56 -9.15
N THR A 124 10.28 2.99 -7.96
CA THR A 124 11.44 2.59 -7.16
C THR A 124 11.26 1.17 -6.62
N LYS A 125 12.35 0.38 -6.58
CA LYS A 125 12.36 -0.92 -5.89
C LYS A 125 12.42 -0.68 -4.39
N VAL A 126 11.54 -1.33 -3.63
CA VAL A 126 11.37 -1.10 -2.21
C VAL A 126 11.05 -2.40 -1.48
N LYS A 127 11.36 -2.44 -0.19
CA LYS A 127 10.73 -3.38 0.74
C LYS A 127 9.51 -2.72 1.35
N LEU A 128 8.32 -3.26 1.12
CA LEU A 128 7.07 -2.75 1.67
C LEU A 128 7.02 -2.90 3.19
N LEU A 129 6.05 -2.26 3.86
CA LEU A 129 5.92 -2.32 5.32
C LEU A 129 5.52 -3.72 5.83
N ASN A 130 4.90 -4.53 4.97
CA ASN A 130 4.60 -5.94 5.25
C ASN A 130 5.82 -6.86 5.06
N GLY A 131 6.94 -6.34 4.52
CA GLY A 131 8.18 -7.08 4.31
C GLY A 131 8.42 -7.56 2.87
N ASP A 132 7.46 -7.44 1.97
CA ASP A 132 7.61 -7.91 0.58
C ASP A 132 8.52 -6.99 -0.25
N GLU A 133 9.24 -7.56 -1.21
CA GLU A 133 9.93 -6.75 -2.22
C GLU A 133 8.97 -6.41 -3.37
N ALA A 134 8.87 -5.13 -3.70
CA ALA A 134 8.01 -4.65 -4.78
C ALA A 134 8.61 -3.46 -5.51
N PHE A 135 8.03 -3.11 -6.65
CA PHE A 135 8.20 -1.80 -7.26
C PHE A 135 6.96 -0.97 -6.93
N HIS A 136 7.17 0.29 -6.54
CA HIS A 136 6.05 1.17 -6.22
C HIS A 136 6.26 2.61 -6.71
N ILE A 137 5.15 3.33 -6.77
CA ILE A 137 5.10 4.79 -6.75
C ILE A 137 4.31 5.20 -5.51
N VAL A 138 4.68 6.31 -4.89
CA VAL A 138 4.01 6.82 -3.69
C VAL A 138 3.64 8.28 -3.89
N ARG A 139 2.48 8.68 -3.36
CA ARG A 139 2.06 10.07 -3.29
C ARG A 139 2.21 10.56 -1.85
N LEU A 140 2.82 11.72 -1.65
CA LEU A 140 2.89 12.34 -0.32
C LEU A 140 1.64 13.19 -0.10
N ASP A 141 0.65 12.69 0.66
CA ASP A 141 -0.59 13.45 0.90
C ASP A 141 -0.35 14.67 1.82
N ARG A 142 0.44 14.51 2.88
CA ARG A 142 0.78 15.57 3.83
C ARG A 142 2.09 15.27 4.56
N ARG A 143 2.77 16.31 5.04
CA ARG A 143 3.98 16.24 5.85
C ARG A 143 3.80 17.06 7.12
N ILE A 144 3.81 16.39 8.27
CA ILE A 144 3.78 17.04 9.58
C ILE A 144 5.24 17.31 10.00
N PRO A 145 5.65 18.58 10.20
CA PRO A 145 7.01 18.89 10.65
C PRO A 145 7.31 18.31 12.04
N ALA A 146 8.58 18.05 12.31
CA ALA A 146 9.02 17.64 13.64
C ALA A 146 8.67 18.73 14.66
N HIS A 147 7.90 18.37 15.68
CA HIS A 147 7.50 19.26 16.77
C HIS A 147 7.41 18.47 18.08
N ARG A 148 7.37 19.17 19.21
CA ARG A 148 7.09 18.52 20.49
C ARG A 148 5.61 18.20 20.56
N VAL A 149 5.30 16.94 20.83
CA VAL A 149 3.92 16.46 21.01
C VAL A 149 3.23 17.33 22.06
N SER A 150 2.07 17.88 21.71
CA SER A 150 1.28 18.73 22.60
C SER A 150 -0.19 18.33 22.59
N LEU A 151 -0.92 18.62 23.67
CA LEU A 151 -2.36 18.36 23.71
C LEU A 151 -3.14 19.29 22.78
N GLU A 152 -2.61 20.47 22.45
CA GLU A 152 -3.26 21.41 21.53
C GLU A 152 -3.22 20.91 20.09
N THR A 153 -2.07 20.40 19.65
CA THR A 153 -1.84 19.97 18.26
C THR A 153 -2.13 18.49 18.02
N ASP A 154 -1.91 17.64 19.03
CA ASP A 154 -1.89 16.18 18.89
C ASP A 154 -2.93 15.47 19.78
N SER A 155 -3.97 16.18 20.23
CA SER A 155 -5.02 15.63 21.11
C SER A 155 -5.57 14.29 20.63
N GLU A 156 -5.89 14.17 19.34
CA GLU A 156 -6.40 12.93 18.74
C GLU A 156 -5.38 11.78 18.79
N ARG A 157 -4.11 12.06 18.48
CA ARG A 157 -3.04 11.05 18.55
C ARG A 157 -2.82 10.59 19.98
N ILE A 158 -2.75 11.53 20.92
CA ILE A 158 -2.61 11.24 22.35
C ILE A 158 -3.80 10.44 22.86
N ARG A 159 -5.03 10.80 22.45
CA ARG A 159 -6.25 10.07 22.78
C ARG A 159 -6.19 8.63 22.29
N GLN A 160 -5.73 8.38 21.06
CA GLN A 160 -5.60 7.02 20.51
C GLN A 160 -4.59 6.18 21.30
N LEU A 161 -3.41 6.75 21.59
CA LEU A 161 -2.37 6.07 22.38
C LEU A 161 -2.86 5.76 23.80
N ALA A 162 -3.52 6.72 24.46
CA ALA A 162 -4.08 6.53 25.79
C ALA A 162 -5.21 5.48 25.80
N LEU A 163 -6.05 5.45 24.76
CA LEU A 163 -7.09 4.45 24.60
C LEU A 163 -6.49 3.05 24.42
N GLN A 164 -5.44 2.91 23.61
CA GLN A 164 -4.73 1.64 23.42
C GLN A 164 -4.09 1.16 24.73
N ASP A 165 -3.41 2.04 25.47
CA ASP A 165 -2.85 1.71 26.79
C ASP A 165 -3.95 1.23 27.76
N LYS A 166 -5.07 1.96 27.83
CA LYS A 166 -6.19 1.59 28.69
C LYS A 166 -6.79 0.23 28.31
N ARG A 167 -6.95 -0.05 27.01
CA ARG A 167 -7.39 -1.36 26.51
C ARG A 167 -6.44 -2.47 26.93
N ASN A 168 -5.13 -2.27 26.75
CA ASN A 168 -4.11 -3.25 27.12
C ASN A 168 -4.11 -3.53 28.62
N ARG A 169 -4.24 -2.50 29.45
CA ARG A 169 -4.39 -2.66 30.91
C ARG A 169 -5.65 -3.44 31.27
N LYS A 170 -6.81 -3.09 30.70
CA LYS A 170 -8.06 -3.81 30.97
C LYS A 170 -8.04 -5.26 30.48
N MET A 171 -7.37 -5.53 29.36
CA MET A 171 -7.13 -6.88 28.86
C MET A 171 -6.29 -7.69 29.86
N ARG A 172 -5.20 -7.11 30.38
CA ARG A 172 -4.37 -7.77 31.41
C ARG A 172 -5.16 -8.08 32.67
N GLU A 173 -5.89 -7.10 33.21
CA GLU A 173 -6.77 -7.29 34.38
C GLU A 173 -7.85 -8.36 34.13
N TRP A 174 -8.35 -8.49 32.90
CA TRP A 174 -9.31 -9.53 32.55
C TRP A 174 -8.66 -10.92 32.45
N ILE A 175 -7.48 -11.03 31.83
CA ILE A 175 -6.71 -12.27 31.75
C ILE A 175 -6.34 -12.77 33.15
N ASP A 176 -5.91 -11.86 34.04
CA ASP A 176 -5.53 -12.24 35.40
C ASP A 176 -6.73 -12.76 36.20
N ARG A 177 -7.91 -12.12 36.10
CA ARG A 177 -9.14 -12.67 36.70
C ARG A 177 -9.55 -14.02 36.12
N LEU A 178 -9.44 -14.20 34.81
CA LEU A 178 -9.73 -15.48 34.17
C LEU A 178 -8.83 -16.61 34.66
N ARG A 179 -7.55 -16.32 34.95
CA ARG A 179 -6.64 -17.32 35.52
C ARG A 179 -7.08 -17.82 36.90
N ASP A 180 -7.70 -16.96 37.69
CA ASP A 180 -8.18 -17.32 39.04
C ASP A 180 -9.52 -18.07 38.99
N GLU A 181 -10.38 -17.76 38.01
CA GLU A 181 -11.72 -18.37 37.87
C GLU A 181 -11.73 -19.68 37.07
N VAL A 182 -10.81 -19.85 36.11
CA VAL A 182 -10.78 -20.99 35.20
C VAL A 182 -9.71 -21.99 35.62
N TYR A 183 -10.14 -23.21 35.95
CA TYR A 183 -9.22 -24.32 36.20
C TYR A 183 -8.57 -24.79 34.88
N VAL A 184 -7.25 -24.65 34.79
CA VAL A 184 -6.43 -25.13 33.66
C VAL A 184 -5.52 -26.26 34.15
N ASP A 185 -5.81 -27.50 33.70
CA ASP A 185 -4.94 -28.66 33.92
C ASP A 185 -3.95 -28.78 32.75
N ILE A 186 -2.68 -28.43 32.98
CA ILE A 186 -1.64 -28.54 31.95
C ILE A 186 -1.01 -29.93 32.04
N ARG A 187 -1.42 -30.83 31.13
CA ARG A 187 -0.82 -32.16 30.98
C ARG A 187 0.33 -32.10 29.99
N ILE A 188 1.56 -32.13 30.49
CA ILE A 188 2.78 -32.13 29.68
C ILE A 188 3.43 -33.53 29.77
N SER A 189 3.75 -34.16 28.63
CA SER A 189 4.49 -35.42 28.60
C SER A 189 6.00 -35.22 28.73
N LYS A 190 6.77 -36.28 29.05
CA LYS A 190 8.24 -36.18 29.12
C LYS A 190 8.86 -35.89 27.74
N GLU A 191 8.23 -36.37 26.67
CA GLU A 191 8.62 -36.09 25.28
C GLU A 191 8.45 -34.60 24.93
N ASP A 192 7.40 -33.94 25.43
CA ASP A 192 7.15 -32.50 25.20
C ASP A 192 8.17 -31.62 25.93
N ILE A 193 8.61 -32.02 27.13
CA ILE A 193 9.62 -31.29 27.91
C ILE A 193 11.01 -31.42 27.26
N SER A 194 11.29 -32.59 26.69
CA SER A 194 12.53 -32.88 25.95
C SER A 194 12.68 -31.98 24.71
N SER A 195 11.61 -31.85 23.92
CA SER A 195 11.59 -31.06 22.68
C SER A 195 11.65 -29.54 22.91
N LEU A 196 11.10 -29.04 24.03
CA LEU A 196 11.23 -27.63 24.43
C LEU A 196 12.65 -27.24 24.86
N ARG A 197 13.43 -28.19 25.40
CA ARG A 197 14.82 -27.95 25.81
C ARG A 197 15.81 -27.97 24.66
N SER A 198 15.53 -28.70 23.58
CA SER A 198 16.38 -28.73 22.37
C SER A 198 16.20 -27.52 21.46
N ALA A 199 15.17 -26.70 21.67
CA ALA A 199 14.85 -25.53 20.84
C ALA A 199 15.42 -24.20 21.40
N ARG A 200 16.32 -24.26 22.39
CA ARG A 200 16.90 -23.09 23.07
C ARG A 200 18.38 -22.94 22.80
#